data_AF-A0A920US35-F1
#
_entry.id   AF-A0A920US35-F1
#
_cell.length_a   1.000
_cell.length_b   1.000
_cell.length_c   1.000
_cell.angle_alpha   90.00
_cell.angle_beta   90.00
_cell.angle_gamma   90.00
#
_symmetry.space_group_name_H-M   'P 1'
#
loop_
_entity.id
_entity.type
_entity.pdbx_description
1 polymer ?
#
loop_
_entity_poly.entity_id
_entity_poly.type
_entity_poly.pdbx_seq_one_letter_code
_entity_poly.pdbx_strand_id
1 'polypeptide(L)'
;MVCVDTDPGPVIPASDAAVFYETLEDGRPFPAAFHVGQELAGYRKLLELAGSVEHIVPGHDVAVMERYPEVLDGIAWRVDLPPIR
;
A
#
# COMPACT_ATOMS: atom_id res chain seq x y z
N MET A 1 9.04 9.18 0.42
CA MET A 1 7.93 8.39 0.99
C MET A 1 7.01 9.35 1.71
N VAL A 2 5.71 9.25 1.49
CA VAL A 2 4.70 10.09 2.16
C VAL A 2 4.06 9.24 3.26
N CYS A 3 3.98 9.81 4.47
CA CYS A 3 3.30 9.22 5.61
C CYS A 3 2.23 10.22 6.04
N VAL A 4 0.98 9.78 6.07
CA VAL A 4 -0.16 10.62 6.46
C VAL A 4 -0.61 10.13 7.83
N ASP A 5 -0.52 10.99 8.83
CA ASP A 5 -1.03 10.66 10.16
C ASP A 5 -2.56 10.70 10.15
N THR A 6 -3.19 9.60 10.54
CA THR A 6 -4.65 9.48 10.69
C THR A 6 -4.97 8.92 12.09
N ASP A 7 -6.22 9.06 12.54
CA ASP A 7 -6.62 8.67 13.91
C ASP A 7 -6.27 7.21 14.27
N PRO A 8 -6.49 6.21 13.39
CA PRO A 8 -6.14 4.81 13.67
C PRO A 8 -4.64 4.49 13.57
N GLY A 9 -3.83 5.38 12.99
CA GLY A 9 -2.41 5.18 12.75
C GLY A 9 -1.95 5.78 11.41
N PRO A 10 -0.64 5.76 11.11
CA PRO A 10 -0.13 6.30 9.86
C PRO A 10 -0.63 5.52 8.65
N VAL A 11 -0.89 6.20 7.54
CA VAL A 11 -1.17 5.59 6.23
C VAL A 11 -0.09 6.00 5.23
N ILE A 12 0.41 5.02 4.48
CA ILE A 12 1.48 5.20 3.49
C ILE A 12 0.90 4.95 2.09
N PRO A 13 0.54 6.00 1.33
CA PRO A 13 0.29 5.88 -0.10
C PRO A 13 1.60 5.58 -0.83
N ALA A 14 1.77 4.34 -1.26
CA ALA A 14 3.04 3.83 -1.79
C ALA A 14 3.26 4.15 -3.26
N SER A 15 2.21 4.40 -4.05
CA SER A 15 2.32 4.57 -5.51
C SER A 15 3.13 3.43 -6.14
N ASP A 16 3.99 3.69 -7.12
CA ASP A 16 4.78 2.65 -7.80
C ASP A 16 5.89 2.05 -6.94
N ALA A 17 6.12 2.57 -5.73
CA ALA A 17 7.03 1.92 -4.78
C ALA A 17 6.47 0.59 -4.25
N ALA A 18 5.16 0.35 -4.43
CA ALA A 18 4.52 -0.94 -4.27
C ALA A 18 3.27 -1.01 -5.16
N VAL A 19 3.34 -1.77 -6.25
CA VAL A 19 2.26 -1.82 -7.25
C VAL A 19 1.08 -2.65 -6.76
N PHE A 20 1.35 -3.76 -6.07
CA PHE A 20 0.36 -4.71 -5.56
C PHE A 20 0.68 -5.14 -4.12
N TYR A 21 -0.33 -5.48 -3.33
CA TYR A 21 -0.15 -6.10 -2.01
C TYR A 21 0.67 -7.39 -2.10
N GLU A 22 0.37 -8.23 -3.10
CA GLU A 22 1.06 -9.50 -3.36
C GLU A 22 2.59 -9.34 -3.46
N THR A 23 3.06 -8.25 -4.10
CA THR A 23 4.50 -8.00 -4.25
C THR A 23 5.18 -7.68 -2.93
N LEU A 24 4.50 -6.95 -2.04
CA LEU A 24 4.97 -6.64 -0.69
C LEU A 24 4.95 -7.87 0.21
N GLU A 25 3.83 -8.59 0.22
CA GLU A 25 3.57 -9.72 1.12
C GLU A 25 4.48 -10.90 0.81
N ASP A 26 4.66 -11.22 -0.48
CA ASP A 26 5.48 -12.36 -0.90
C ASP A 26 6.95 -11.99 -1.18
N GLY A 27 7.29 -10.70 -1.08
CA GLY A 27 8.62 -10.21 -1.44
C GLY A 27 8.96 -10.47 -2.92
N ARG A 28 7.95 -10.45 -3.79
CA ARG A 28 8.13 -10.66 -5.23
C ARG A 28 8.33 -9.32 -5.93
N PRO A 29 9.44 -9.13 -6.65
CA PRO A 29 9.67 -7.87 -7.36
C PRO A 29 8.65 -7.68 -8.48
N PHE A 30 8.31 -6.43 -8.77
CA PHE A 30 7.45 -6.11 -9.88
C PHE A 30 8.17 -6.42 -11.22
N PRO A 31 7.51 -7.03 -12.22
CA PRO A 31 8.20 -7.43 -13.46
C PRO A 31 8.92 -6.31 -14.21
N ALA A 32 8.45 -5.06 -14.06
CA ALA A 32 9.07 -3.88 -14.68
C ALA A 32 10.03 -3.12 -13.75
N ALA A 33 10.47 -3.74 -12.64
CA ALA A 33 11.41 -3.12 -11.71
C ALA A 33 12.72 -2.75 -12.41
N PHE A 34 13.09 -1.46 -12.33
CA PHE A 34 14.37 -0.98 -12.85
C PHE A 34 15.56 -1.59 -12.09
N HIS A 35 15.43 -1.75 -10.78
CA HIS A 35 16.45 -2.34 -9.92
C HIS A 35 15.81 -3.20 -8.82
N VAL A 36 15.70 -4.51 -9.07
CA VAL A 36 15.10 -5.51 -8.16
C VAL A 36 15.60 -5.39 -6.72
N GLY A 37 16.92 -5.31 -6.50
CA GLY A 37 17.48 -5.24 -5.14
C GLY A 37 17.07 -3.98 -4.35
N GLN A 38 16.85 -2.85 -5.03
CA GLN A 38 16.43 -1.60 -4.39
C GLN A 38 14.92 -1.63 -4.12
N GLU A 39 14.14 -2.21 -5.03
CA GLU A 39 12.71 -2.42 -4.82
C GLU A 39 12.44 -3.31 -3.60
N LEU A 40 13.10 -4.46 -3.50
CA LEU A 40 12.97 -5.36 -2.34
C LEU A 40 13.47 -4.71 -1.03
N ALA A 41 14.46 -3.82 -1.10
CA ALA A 41 14.85 -3.01 0.06
C ALA A 41 13.78 -1.95 0.41
N GLY A 42 13.15 -1.37 -0.60
CA GLY A 42 12.02 -0.45 -0.46
C GLY A 42 10.81 -1.10 0.21
N TYR A 43 10.45 -2.32 -0.18
CA TYR A 43 9.36 -3.09 0.45
C TYR A 43 9.58 -3.28 1.95
N ARG A 44 10.79 -3.70 2.33
CA ARG A 44 11.16 -3.82 3.76
C ARG A 44 11.04 -2.47 4.47
N LYS A 45 11.49 -1.40 3.83
CA LYS A 45 11.42 -0.05 4.40
C LYS A 45 9.98 0.44 4.60
N LEU A 46 9.08 0.15 3.65
CA LEU A 46 7.65 0.43 3.76
C LEU A 46 7.05 -0.31 4.95
N LEU A 47 7.29 -1.62 5.07
CA LEU A 47 6.78 -2.44 6.17
C LEU A 47 7.29 -1.98 7.55
N GLU A 48 8.58 -1.61 7.66
CA GLU A 48 9.15 -1.05 8.89
C GLU A 48 8.46 0.25 9.32
N LEU A 49 8.08 1.10 8.38
CA LEU A 49 7.48 2.41 8.66
C LEU A 49 5.98 2.31 8.91
N ALA A 50 5.31 1.40 8.21
CA ALA A 50 3.88 1.16 8.34
C ALA A 50 3.53 0.30 9.58
N GLY A 51 4.46 -0.54 10.03
CA GLY A 51 4.24 -1.52 11.10
C GLY A 51 3.38 -2.73 10.69
N SER A 52 2.46 -2.54 9.73
CA SER A 52 1.63 -3.58 9.11
C SER A 52 1.35 -3.23 7.64
N VAL A 53 1.09 -4.23 6.81
CA VAL A 53 0.69 -4.05 5.41
C VAL A 53 -0.65 -3.31 5.27
N GLU A 54 -1.51 -3.38 6.30
CA GLU A 54 -2.82 -2.70 6.35
C GLU A 54 -2.71 -1.17 6.32
N HIS A 55 -1.55 -0.64 6.71
CA HIS A 55 -1.24 0.79 6.68
C HIS A 55 -0.59 1.23 5.37
N ILE A 56 -0.43 0.34 4.39
CA ILE A 56 0.14 0.63 3.08
C ILE A 56 -0.96 0.58 2.02
N VAL A 57 -1.04 1.62 1.20
CA VAL A 57 -1.95 1.67 0.04
C VAL A 57 -1.10 1.55 -1.24
N PRO A 58 -1.16 0.41 -1.95
CA PRO A 58 -0.41 0.21 -3.18
C PRO A 58 -0.95 1.11 -4.31
N GLY A 59 -0.12 1.33 -5.33
CA GLY A 59 -0.46 2.25 -6.42
C GLY A 59 -1.59 1.79 -7.35
N HIS A 60 -1.64 0.49 -7.66
CA HIS A 60 -2.47 -0.04 -8.76
C HIS A 60 -3.23 -1.33 -8.40
N ASP A 61 -3.31 -1.68 -7.12
CA ASP A 61 -4.03 -2.86 -6.68
C ASP A 61 -5.54 -2.58 -6.55
N VAL A 62 -6.35 -3.27 -7.36
CA VAL A 62 -7.81 -3.18 -7.27
C VAL A 62 -8.35 -3.73 -5.94
N ALA A 63 -7.57 -4.54 -5.21
CA ALA A 63 -7.94 -5.02 -3.88
C ALA A 63 -8.16 -3.86 -2.88
N VAL A 64 -7.61 -2.66 -3.13
CA VAL A 64 -7.92 -1.47 -2.33
C VAL A 64 -9.43 -1.19 -2.34
N MET A 65 -10.11 -1.41 -3.47
CA MET A 65 -11.55 -1.18 -3.60
C MET A 65 -12.38 -2.20 -2.80
N GLU A 66 -11.81 -3.38 -2.53
CA GLU A 66 -12.45 -4.43 -1.73
C GLU A 66 -12.14 -4.30 -0.24
N ARG A 67 -10.98 -3.74 0.10
CA ARG A 67 -10.47 -3.63 1.48
C ARG A 67 -10.94 -2.38 2.20
N TYR A 68 -11.24 -1.28 1.50
CA TYR A 68 -11.59 0.00 2.14
C TYR A 68 -13.03 0.41 1.86
N PRO A 69 -13.65 1.21 2.74
CA PRO A 69 -15.01 1.68 2.52
C PRO A 69 -15.05 2.73 1.42
N GLU A 70 -15.98 2.55 0.49
CA GLU A 70 -16.28 3.51 -0.56
C GLU A 70 -16.96 4.77 0.02
N VAL A 71 -16.64 5.94 -0.53
CA VAL A 71 -17.28 7.23 -0.20
C VAL A 71 -17.89 7.95 -1.38
N LEU A 72 -17.52 7.53 -2.59
CA LEU A 72 -18.18 7.97 -3.80
C LEU A 72 -18.23 6.78 -4.77
N ASP A 73 -19.46 6.39 -5.12
CA ASP A 73 -19.77 5.23 -5.96
C ASP A 73 -18.90 5.18 -7.22
N GLY A 74 -18.08 4.15 -7.33
CA GLY A 74 -17.13 3.86 -8.40
C GLY A 74 -15.94 4.81 -8.51
N ILE A 75 -15.74 5.75 -7.59
CA ILE A 75 -14.79 6.85 -7.75
C ILE A 75 -13.79 6.97 -6.59
N ALA A 76 -14.20 6.81 -5.33
CA ALA A 76 -13.31 7.08 -4.20
C ALA A 76 -13.55 6.17 -2.98
N TRP A 77 -12.45 5.78 -2.34
CA TRP A 77 -12.38 4.92 -1.15
C TRP A 77 -11.62 5.61 -0.02
N ARG A 78 -12.04 5.39 1.23
CA ARG A 78 -11.45 5.97 2.44
C ARG A 78 -10.35 5.07 2.99
N VAL A 79 -9.12 5.38 2.61
CA VAL A 79 -7.92 4.65 3.03
C VAL A 79 -7.34 5.13 4.36
N ASP A 80 -7.88 6.21 4.94
CA ASP A 80 -7.51 6.74 6.25
C ASP A 80 -8.13 5.97 7.43
N LEU A 81 -9.06 5.06 7.15
CA LEU A 81 -9.70 4.15 8.10
C LEU A 81 -9.11 2.73 7.98
N PRO A 82 -9.27 1.88 9.01
CA PRO A 82 -8.84 0.49 8.92
C PRO A 82 -9.56 -0.27 7.79
N PRO A 83 -8.92 -1.29 7.18
CA PRO A 83 -9.58 -2.16 6.22
C PRO A 83 -10.84 -2.82 6.81
N ILE A 84 -11.87 -3.01 6.00
CA ILE A 84 -13.17 -3.59 6.37
C ILE A 84 -13.27 -5.09 6.12
N ARG A 85 -12.23 -5.71 5.55
CA ARG A 85 -12.18 -7.13 5.19
C ARG A 85 -10.81 -7.72 5.43
#